data_AF-A0A9D1WMX8-F1
#
_entry.id   AF-A0A9D1WMX8-F1
#
_cell.length_a   1.000
_cell.length_b   1.000
_cell.length_c   1.000
_cell.angle_alpha   90.00
_cell.angle_beta   90.00
_cell.angle_gamma   90.00
#
_symmetry.space_group_name_H-M   'P 1'
#
loop_
_entity.id
_entity.type
_entity.pdbx_description
1 polymer ?
#
loop_
_entity_poly.entity_id
_entity_poly.type
_entity_poly.pdbx_seq_one_letter_code
_entity_poly.pdbx_strand_id
1 'polypeptide(L)'
;MSRKAVVSPRGAHAQSTRSSSRFYAWLRHHRSMLGDSARRLLRAPVGTLFTMLAIAIALVLPAALWLALDSARLLDAELEESATLTVYLEQHIDEAQAGRIDEALAAHAGVARTRLITAAEGMAEFQQALGLADALGRLE
;
A
#
# COMPACT_ATOMS: atom_id res chain seq x y z
N MET A 1 62.37 36.70 -51.49
CA MET A 1 60.95 36.26 -51.55
C MET A 1 60.92 34.79 -51.14
N SER A 2 60.30 34.48 -49.99
CA SER A 2 59.03 33.71 -49.85
C SER A 2 59.18 32.22 -50.20
N ARG A 3 58.87 31.23 -49.36
CA ARG A 3 57.93 31.12 -48.22
C ARG A 3 58.42 30.02 -47.28
N LYS A 4 58.29 30.21 -45.96
CA LYS A 4 58.35 29.11 -44.98
C LYS A 4 57.07 28.28 -45.09
N ALA A 5 57.21 26.96 -45.22
CA ALA A 5 56.10 26.02 -45.18
C ALA A 5 55.56 25.93 -43.75
N VAL A 6 54.29 26.27 -43.57
CA VAL A 6 53.55 26.10 -42.31
C VAL A 6 53.03 24.66 -42.28
N VAL A 7 53.56 23.84 -41.38
CA VAL A 7 52.99 22.53 -41.07
C VAL A 7 51.79 22.74 -40.15
N SER A 8 50.59 22.44 -40.63
CA SER A 8 49.38 22.43 -39.80
C SER A 8 49.29 21.10 -39.05
N PRO A 9 49.11 21.10 -37.71
CA PRO A 9 48.93 19.86 -36.96
C PRO A 9 47.53 19.32 -37.24
N ARG A 10 47.43 18.09 -37.77
CA ARG A 10 46.15 17.36 -37.85
C ARG A 10 45.84 16.82 -36.47
N GLY A 11 45.04 17.55 -35.71
CA GLY A 11 44.47 17.09 -34.45
C GLY A 11 43.37 16.06 -34.66
N ALA A 12 43.33 15.02 -33.82
CA ALA A 12 42.13 14.22 -33.62
C ALA A 12 41.12 15.09 -32.87
N HIS A 13 40.13 15.62 -33.57
CA HIS A 13 39.00 16.26 -32.93
C HIS A 13 38.20 15.20 -32.16
N ALA A 14 38.47 15.05 -30.87
CA ALA A 14 37.60 14.34 -29.95
C ALA A 14 36.27 15.10 -29.92
N GLN A 15 35.30 14.62 -30.68
CA GLN A 15 33.95 15.17 -30.69
C GLN A 15 33.35 14.94 -29.30
N SER A 16 33.31 15.99 -28.48
CA SER A 16 32.63 15.96 -27.19
C SER A 16 31.14 15.80 -27.47
N THR A 17 30.68 14.55 -27.47
CA THR A 17 29.26 14.25 -27.60
C THR A 17 28.55 14.90 -26.42
N ARG A 18 27.79 15.97 -26.70
CA ARG A 18 26.92 16.62 -25.72
C ARG A 18 26.13 15.53 -24.98
N SER A 19 26.06 15.61 -23.65
CA SER A 19 25.35 14.62 -22.82
C SER A 19 23.93 14.31 -23.33
N SER A 20 23.24 15.31 -23.90
CA SER A 20 21.94 15.14 -24.54
C SER A 20 21.97 14.20 -25.76
N SER A 21 23.00 14.25 -26.62
CA SER A 21 23.09 13.34 -27.79
C SER A 21 23.30 11.89 -27.36
N ARG A 22 23.92 11.66 -26.19
CA ARG A 22 24.06 10.32 -25.61
C ARG A 22 22.72 9.78 -25.10
N PHE A 23 21.91 10.60 -24.43
CA PHE A 23 20.57 10.22 -23.97
C PHE A 23 19.63 9.90 -25.14
N TYR A 24 19.60 10.73 -26.19
CA TYR A 24 18.79 10.46 -27.39
C TYR A 24 19.25 9.20 -28.13
N ALA A 25 20.57 8.97 -28.23
CA ALA A 25 21.09 7.74 -28.80
C ALA A 25 20.70 6.51 -27.95
N TRP A 26 20.82 6.60 -26.63
CA TRP A 26 20.41 5.55 -25.70
C TRP A 26 18.91 5.22 -25.83
N LEU A 27 18.04 6.24 -25.84
CA LEU A 27 16.59 6.05 -25.97
C LEU A 27 16.22 5.42 -27.32
N ARG A 28 16.87 5.85 -28.41
CA ARG A 28 16.68 5.26 -29.75
C ARG A 28 17.12 3.80 -29.80
N HIS A 29 18.26 3.47 -29.18
CA HIS A 29 18.70 2.07 -29.05
C HIS A 29 17.72 1.26 -28.22
N HIS A 30 17.22 1.81 -27.11
CA HIS A 30 16.24 1.13 -26.27
C HIS A 30 14.95 0.82 -27.06
N ARG A 31 14.42 1.80 -27.80
CA ARG A 31 13.24 1.59 -28.67
C ARG A 31 13.48 0.54 -29.76
N SER A 32 14.66 0.52 -30.37
CA SER A 32 15.03 -0.50 -31.37
C SER A 32 15.09 -1.89 -30.74
N MET A 33 15.67 -2.01 -29.55
CA MET A 33 15.79 -3.28 -28.82
C MET A 33 14.44 -3.78 -28.31
N LEU A 34 13.55 -2.88 -27.88
CA LEU A 34 12.17 -3.21 -27.50
C LEU A 34 11.42 -3.85 -28.69
N GLY A 35 11.51 -3.24 -29.88
CA GLY A 35 10.86 -3.78 -31.08
C GLY A 35 11.41 -5.15 -31.50
N ASP A 36 12.73 -5.34 -31.43
CA ASP A 36 13.36 -6.62 -31.75
C ASP A 36 12.98 -7.71 -30.74
N SER A 37 12.98 -7.37 -29.45
CA SER A 37 12.58 -8.29 -28.37
C SER A 37 11.10 -8.67 -28.47
N ALA A 38 10.21 -7.71 -28.75
CA ALA A 38 8.79 -7.96 -28.99
C ALA A 38 8.56 -8.89 -30.19
N ARG A 39 9.31 -8.69 -31.30
CA ARG A 39 9.25 -9.59 -32.46
C ARG A 39 9.72 -11.00 -32.12
N ARG A 40 10.74 -11.16 -31.27
CA ARG A 40 11.19 -12.48 -30.81
C ARG A 40 10.12 -13.19 -29.96
N LEU A 41 9.46 -12.47 -29.07
CA LEU A 41 8.33 -12.99 -28.28
C LEU A 41 7.18 -13.46 -29.19
N LEU A 42 6.83 -12.68 -30.22
CA LEU A 42 5.80 -13.03 -31.20
C LEU A 42 6.16 -14.21 -32.10
N ARG A 43 7.46 -14.45 -32.36
CA ARG A 43 7.94 -15.60 -33.17
C ARG A 43 7.97 -16.93 -32.41
N ALA A 44 7.99 -16.89 -31.07
CA ALA A 44 7.95 -18.07 -30.21
C ALA A 44 6.74 -18.03 -29.26
N PRO A 45 5.50 -18.06 -29.79
CA PRO A 45 4.30 -17.76 -29.01
C PRO A 45 4.04 -18.79 -27.91
N VAL A 46 4.25 -20.08 -28.18
CA VAL A 46 3.92 -21.16 -27.22
C VAL A 46 4.77 -21.07 -25.95
N GLY A 47 6.10 -21.00 -26.11
CA GLY A 47 7.01 -20.91 -24.96
C GLY A 47 6.84 -19.59 -24.19
N THR A 48 6.62 -18.48 -24.91
CA THR A 48 6.36 -17.17 -24.31
C THR A 48 5.07 -17.15 -23.50
N LEU A 49 4.00 -17.78 -24.00
CA LEU A 49 2.72 -17.86 -23.27
C LEU A 49 2.84 -18.72 -22.02
N PHE A 50 3.57 -19.84 -22.08
CA PHE A 50 3.77 -20.69 -20.91
C PHE A 50 4.49 -19.96 -19.77
N THR A 51 5.57 -19.23 -20.08
CA THR A 51 6.30 -18.46 -19.07
C THR A 51 5.47 -17.28 -18.55
N MET A 52 4.76 -16.56 -19.42
CA MET A 52 3.83 -15.50 -19.01
C MET A 52 2.71 -16.04 -18.11
N LEU A 53 2.14 -17.19 -18.43
CA LEU A 53 1.08 -17.82 -17.64
C LEU A 53 1.58 -18.24 -16.27
N ALA A 54 2.77 -18.85 -16.19
CA ALA A 54 3.37 -19.23 -14.92
C ALA A 54 3.60 -18.01 -14.02
N ILE A 55 4.12 -16.91 -14.58
CA ILE A 55 4.31 -15.64 -13.85
C ILE A 55 2.94 -15.07 -13.43
N ALA A 56 1.95 -15.09 -14.31
CA ALA A 56 0.62 -14.60 -14.01
C ALA A 56 -0.02 -15.37 -12.85
N ILE A 57 0.02 -16.70 -12.87
CA ILE A 57 -0.51 -17.55 -11.78
C ILE A 57 0.22 -17.27 -10.47
N ALA A 58 1.55 -17.13 -10.50
CA ALA A 58 2.36 -16.82 -9.33
C ALA A 58 2.00 -15.47 -8.68
N LEU A 59 1.59 -14.47 -9.49
CA LEU A 59 1.17 -13.15 -9.01
C LEU A 59 -0.32 -13.10 -8.62
N VAL A 60 -1.18 -13.82 -9.33
CA VAL A 60 -2.62 -13.85 -9.06
C VAL A 60 -2.91 -14.57 -7.75
N LEU A 61 -2.20 -15.65 -7.43
CA LEU A 61 -2.46 -16.43 -6.21
C LEU A 61 -2.37 -15.60 -4.91
N PRO A 62 -1.28 -14.84 -4.63
CA PRO A 62 -1.22 -14.02 -3.42
C PRO A 62 -2.24 -12.87 -3.43
N ALA A 63 -2.47 -12.25 -4.59
CA ALA A 63 -3.44 -11.17 -4.73
C ALA A 63 -4.87 -11.65 -4.51
N ALA A 64 -5.23 -12.82 -5.07
CA ALA A 64 -6.55 -13.43 -4.93
C ALA A 64 -6.81 -13.87 -3.49
N LEU A 65 -5.81 -14.45 -2.82
CA LEU A 65 -5.92 -14.79 -1.40
C LEU A 65 -6.13 -13.53 -0.54
N TRP A 66 -5.34 -12.48 -0.78
CA TRP A 66 -5.46 -11.23 -0.04
C TRP A 66 -6.83 -10.58 -0.25
N LEU A 67 -7.30 -10.50 -1.50
CA LEU A 67 -8.62 -9.94 -1.84
C LEU A 67 -9.77 -10.75 -1.25
N ALA A 68 -9.68 -12.08 -1.27
CA ALA A 68 -10.68 -12.96 -0.65
C ALA A 68 -10.74 -12.76 0.87
N LEU A 69 -9.57 -12.63 1.52
CA LEU A 69 -9.50 -12.36 2.96
C LEU A 69 -10.04 -10.97 3.32
N ASP A 70 -9.71 -9.95 2.52
CA ASP A 70 -10.20 -8.58 2.70
C ASP A 70 -11.73 -8.50 2.55
N SER A 71 -12.27 -9.15 1.52
CA SER A 71 -13.71 -9.26 1.31
C SER A 71 -14.40 -9.96 2.48
N ALA A 72 -13.79 -11.03 3.02
CA ALA A 72 -14.34 -11.74 4.18
C ALA A 72 -14.31 -10.87 5.45
N ARG A 73 -13.26 -10.07 5.67
CA ARG A 73 -13.18 -9.12 6.80
C ARG A 73 -14.23 -8.02 6.69
N LEU A 74 -14.49 -7.52 5.48
CA LEU A 74 -15.52 -6.52 5.23
C LEU A 74 -16.92 -7.09 5.48
N LEU A 75 -17.21 -8.32 5.03
CA LEU A 75 -18.49 -8.97 5.30
C LEU A 75 -18.74 -9.20 6.80
N ASP A 76 -17.70 -9.54 7.56
CA ASP A 76 -17.79 -9.71 9.02
C ASP A 76 -18.04 -8.35 9.70
N ALA A 77 -17.34 -7.30 9.27
CA ALA A 77 -17.50 -5.95 9.79
C ALA A 77 -18.88 -5.33 9.46
N GLU A 78 -19.40 -5.52 8.25
CA GLU A 78 -20.67 -4.91 7.81
C GLU A 78 -21.88 -5.52 8.53
N LEU A 79 -21.80 -6.82 8.91
CA LEU A 79 -22.83 -7.49 9.71
C LEU A 79 -22.84 -7.00 11.17
N GLU A 80 -21.69 -6.59 11.72
CA GLU A 80 -21.58 -6.02 13.08
C GLU A 80 -21.94 -4.51 13.10
N GLU A 81 -21.65 -3.78 12.03
CA GLU A 81 -21.85 -2.32 11.95
C GLU A 81 -23.30 -1.92 11.65
N SER A 82 -24.10 -2.78 11.00
CA SER A 82 -25.44 -2.43 10.53
C SER A 82 -26.47 -2.07 11.62
N ALA A 83 -26.20 -2.37 12.90
CA ALA A 83 -27.11 -2.04 14.00
C ALA A 83 -26.40 -1.74 15.35
N THR A 84 -25.14 -1.30 15.32
CA THR A 84 -24.39 -0.97 16.54
C THR A 84 -24.38 0.55 16.77
N LEU A 85 -24.95 0.99 17.89
CA LEU A 85 -24.94 2.39 18.31
C LEU A 85 -23.97 2.57 19.49
N THR A 86 -22.88 3.31 19.29
CA THR A 86 -21.94 3.66 20.37
C THR A 86 -22.39 4.92 21.09
N VAL A 87 -22.63 4.82 22.40
CA VAL A 87 -23.02 5.94 23.26
C VAL A 87 -21.93 6.18 24.30
N TYR A 88 -21.43 7.41 24.37
CA TYR A 88 -20.45 7.82 25.38
C TYR A 88 -21.17 8.44 26.58
N LEU A 89 -20.82 7.99 27.78
CA LEU A 89 -21.34 8.55 29.02
C LEU A 89 -20.53 9.77 29.42
N GLU A 90 -21.15 10.70 30.14
CA GLU A 90 -20.45 11.85 30.70
C GLU A 90 -19.44 11.43 31.78
N GLN A 91 -18.32 12.16 31.89
CA GLN A 91 -17.20 11.80 32.79
C GLN A 91 -17.56 11.78 34.28
N HIS A 92 -18.66 12.41 34.68
CA HIS A 92 -19.08 12.52 36.08
C HIS A 92 -19.96 11.34 36.52
N ILE A 93 -20.29 10.42 35.61
CA ILE A 93 -21.11 9.24 35.90
C ILE A 93 -20.22 8.19 36.59
N ASP A 94 -20.65 7.74 37.77
CA ASP A 94 -19.98 6.63 38.45
C ASP A 94 -20.32 5.26 37.83
N GLU A 95 -19.52 4.25 38.14
CA GLU A 95 -19.68 2.91 37.55
C GLU A 95 -21.02 2.25 37.92
N ALA A 96 -21.56 2.57 39.09
CA ALA A 96 -22.87 2.07 39.54
C ALA A 96 -24.04 2.71 38.77
N GLN A 97 -23.94 4.00 38.46
CA GLN A 97 -24.85 4.72 37.57
C GLN A 97 -24.75 4.21 36.15
N ALA A 98 -23.54 3.95 35.65
CA ALA A 98 -23.33 3.36 34.34
C ALA A 98 -23.99 1.98 34.21
N GLY A 99 -23.87 1.14 35.24
CA GLY A 99 -24.57 -0.16 35.30
C GLY A 99 -26.10 -0.03 35.26
N ARG A 100 -26.67 0.94 35.98
CA ARG A 100 -28.12 1.20 35.93
C ARG A 100 -28.59 1.68 34.56
N ILE A 101 -27.78 2.47 33.88
CA ILE A 101 -28.06 2.94 32.52
C ILE A 101 -28.06 1.74 31.56
N ASP A 102 -27.07 0.86 31.67
CA ASP A 102 -26.96 -0.37 30.87
C ASP A 102 -28.19 -1.28 31.06
N GLU A 103 -28.61 -1.54 32.31
CA GLU A 103 -29.82 -2.32 32.60
C GLU A 103 -31.09 -1.68 32.00
N ALA A 104 -31.23 -0.35 32.08
CA ALA A 104 -32.37 0.36 31.52
C ALA A 104 -32.41 0.30 29.98
N LEU A 105 -31.24 0.35 29.32
CA LEU A 105 -31.11 0.17 27.88
C LEU A 105 -31.40 -1.27 27.46
N ALA A 106 -30.89 -2.25 28.21
CA ALA A 106 -31.13 -3.68 27.95
C ALA A 106 -32.62 -4.06 28.08
N ALA A 107 -33.39 -3.36 28.92
CA ALA A 107 -34.82 -3.57 29.07
C ALA A 107 -35.68 -2.96 27.94
N HIS A 108 -35.09 -2.20 27.02
CA HIS A 108 -35.83 -1.49 25.97
C HIS A 108 -36.19 -2.42 24.80
N ALA A 109 -37.44 -2.37 24.30
CA ALA A 109 -38.00 -3.31 23.33
C ALA A 109 -37.38 -3.27 21.90
N GLY A 110 -36.32 -2.50 21.68
CA GLY A 110 -35.56 -2.43 20.43
C GLY A 110 -34.09 -2.80 20.56
N VAL A 111 -33.62 -3.17 21.76
CA VAL A 111 -32.21 -3.44 22.04
C VAL A 111 -32.01 -4.94 22.20
N ALA A 112 -31.24 -5.55 21.31
CA ALA A 112 -30.96 -6.98 21.35
C ALA A 112 -29.87 -7.35 22.37
N ARG A 113 -28.89 -6.47 22.57
CA ARG A 113 -27.77 -6.63 23.50
C ARG A 113 -27.20 -5.27 23.85
N THR A 114 -26.74 -5.10 25.07
CA THR A 114 -25.89 -3.98 25.50
C THR A 114 -24.53 -4.51 25.97
N ARG A 115 -23.49 -3.68 25.83
CA ARG A 115 -22.13 -3.94 26.35
C ARG A 115 -21.65 -2.66 27.01
N LEU A 116 -21.63 -2.64 28.33
CA LEU A 116 -20.98 -1.57 29.08
C LEU A 116 -19.46 -1.77 29.04
N ILE A 117 -18.74 -0.76 28.55
CA ILE A 117 -17.27 -0.70 28.62
C ILE A 117 -16.93 0.36 29.65
N THR A 118 -16.24 -0.04 30.72
CA THR A 118 -15.84 0.89 31.79
C THR A 118 -14.69 1.78 31.32
N ALA A 119 -14.46 2.92 31.98
CA ALA A 119 -13.33 3.79 31.65
C ALA A 119 -11.98 3.06 31.77
N ALA A 120 -11.84 2.17 32.76
CA ALA A 120 -10.64 1.38 32.96
C ALA A 120 -10.44 0.33 31.84
N GLU A 121 -11.50 -0.38 31.46
CA GLU A 121 -11.48 -1.35 30.36
C GLU A 121 -11.18 -0.66 29.02
N GLY A 122 -11.88 0.43 28.71
CA GLY A 122 -11.68 1.19 27.47
C GLY A 122 -10.28 1.79 27.37
N MET A 123 -9.70 2.24 28.49
CA MET A 123 -8.32 2.69 28.53
C MET A 123 -7.33 1.54 28.25
N ALA A 124 -7.56 0.35 28.80
CA ALA A 124 -6.72 -0.82 28.55
C ALA A 124 -6.80 -1.28 27.09
N GLU A 125 -8.01 -1.33 26.50
CA GLU A 125 -8.20 -1.65 25.08
C GLU A 125 -7.53 -0.60 24.17
N PHE A 126 -7.66 0.69 24.50
CA PHE A 126 -7.03 1.79 23.76
C PHE A 126 -5.49 1.69 23.79
N GLN A 127 -4.92 1.39 24.96
CA GLN A 127 -3.48 1.19 25.11
C GLN A 127 -2.96 0.02 24.26
N GLN A 128 -3.71 -1.08 24.21
CA GLN A 128 -3.36 -2.25 23.39
C GLN A 128 -3.46 -1.96 21.89
N ALA A 129 -4.55 -1.31 21.46
CA ALA A 129 -4.79 -0.99 20.05
C ALA A 129 -3.74 -0.06 19.46
N LEU A 130 -3.26 0.91 20.25
CA LEU A 130 -2.23 1.86 19.82
C LEU A 130 -0.80 1.36 20.03
N GLY A 131 -0.61 0.15 20.59
CA GLY A 131 0.72 -0.34 20.99
C GLY A 131 1.40 0.59 22.00
N LEU A 132 0.59 1.30 22.80
CA LEU A 132 0.99 2.43 23.65
C LEU A 132 1.23 2.04 25.11
N ALA A 133 1.27 0.74 25.41
CA ALA A 133 1.49 0.20 26.75
C ALA A 133 2.70 0.85 27.47
N ASP A 134 3.73 1.25 26.72
CA ASP A 134 4.94 1.90 27.25
C ASP A 134 4.94 3.44 27.18
N ALA A 135 4.04 4.08 26.42
CA ALA A 135 4.09 5.54 26.23
C ALA A 135 3.22 6.32 27.23
N LEU A 136 2.13 5.73 27.72
CA LEU A 136 1.21 6.39 28.67
C LEU A 136 1.74 6.43 30.10
N GLY A 137 2.63 5.52 30.50
CA GLY A 137 3.35 5.61 31.79
C GLY A 137 4.30 6.81 31.90
N ARG A 138 4.47 7.62 30.85
CA ARG A 138 5.27 8.86 30.86
C ARG A 138 4.45 10.15 31.00
N LEU A 139 3.12 10.05 31.07
CA LEU A 139 2.22 11.21 31.20
C LEU A 139 1.63 11.38 32.61
N GLU A 140 2.15 10.63 33.59
CA GLU A 140 1.97 10.94 35.02
C GLU A 140 3.06 11.87 35.55
#